data_AF-A0A959Y269-F1
#
_entry.id   AF-A0A959Y269-F1
#
_cell.length_a   1.000
_cell.length_b   1.000
_cell.length_c   1.000
_cell.angle_alpha   90.00
_cell.angle_beta   90.00
_cell.angle_gamma   90.00
#
_symmetry.space_group_name_H-M   'P 1'
#
loop_
_entity.id
_entity.type
_entity.pdbx_description
1 polymer ?
#
loop_
_entity_poly.entity_id
_entity_poly.type
_entity_poly.pdbx_seq_one_letter_code
_entity_poly.pdbx_strand_id
1 'polypeptide(L)'
;MVPRNLLATLSLAALLATTPTLLHAQPTVDCDSIAIGDIRYSAFDAGIIEVPAAALNGACVGYPSFNLYDQNGDTLAKETVNFFCLSFGPWLGIHELQVFPGANLGTGPQLLTLELFSGFGDTLVCAWDLMVDLCPPDSCVYAQLTFSDWHDQLVQDGVYWFLEDPLGGMVGSGVFQMDGVNRNAEDSVCIAPGTDY
;
A
#
# COMPACT_ATOMS: atom_id res chain seq x y z
N MET A 1 -32.53 -75.21 40.17
CA MET A 1 -31.41 -74.47 40.78
C MET A 1 -30.55 -73.92 39.65
N VAL A 2 -30.39 -72.61 39.58
CA VAL A 2 -29.80 -71.85 38.47
C VAL A 2 -28.48 -71.22 38.94
N PRO A 3 -27.38 -71.28 38.18
CA PRO A 3 -26.32 -70.28 38.24
C PRO A 3 -26.31 -69.46 36.95
N ARG A 4 -26.61 -68.15 37.01
CA ARG A 4 -25.69 -67.01 37.20
C ARG A 4 -24.76 -66.78 35.99
N ASN A 5 -25.28 -66.04 35.00
CA ASN A 5 -24.47 -65.35 33.98
C ASN A 5 -23.90 -64.06 34.57
N LEU A 6 -22.58 -63.91 34.52
CA LEU A 6 -21.88 -62.65 34.81
C LEU A 6 -22.00 -61.73 33.58
N LEU A 7 -22.60 -60.55 33.73
CA LEU A 7 -22.52 -59.45 32.78
C LEU A 7 -21.45 -58.48 33.28
N ALA A 8 -20.34 -58.40 32.54
CA ALA A 8 -19.31 -57.39 32.75
C ALA A 8 -19.66 -56.14 31.93
N THR A 9 -20.10 -55.08 32.61
CA THR A 9 -20.28 -53.76 32.03
C THR A 9 -18.95 -53.00 32.07
N LEU A 10 -18.31 -52.77 30.92
CA LEU A 10 -17.22 -51.80 30.82
C LEU A 10 -17.82 -50.40 30.58
N SER A 11 -17.60 -49.51 31.55
CA SER A 11 -17.98 -48.09 31.50
C SER A 11 -16.98 -47.32 30.63
N LEU A 12 -17.48 -46.64 29.60
CA LEU A 12 -16.70 -45.75 28.74
C LEU A 12 -16.58 -44.38 29.44
N ALA A 13 -15.43 -44.10 30.06
CA ALA A 13 -15.14 -42.78 30.62
C ALA A 13 -14.73 -41.83 29.49
N ALA A 14 -15.58 -40.85 29.19
CA ALA A 14 -15.26 -39.77 28.26
C ALA A 14 -14.27 -38.80 28.92
N LEU A 15 -13.02 -38.80 28.45
CA LEU A 15 -12.00 -37.83 28.83
C LEU A 15 -12.29 -36.50 28.12
N LEU A 16 -12.86 -35.52 28.83
CA LEU A 16 -12.96 -34.14 28.36
C LEU A 16 -11.56 -33.51 28.44
N ALA A 17 -10.83 -33.55 27.32
CA ALA A 17 -9.59 -32.80 27.16
C ALA A 17 -9.95 -31.31 26.99
N THR A 18 -9.89 -30.54 28.08
CA THR A 18 -9.96 -29.09 28.03
C THR A 18 -8.63 -28.57 27.49
N THR A 19 -8.56 -28.34 26.19
CA THR A 19 -7.43 -27.64 25.58
C THR A 19 -7.44 -26.18 26.07
N PRO A 20 -6.33 -25.65 26.60
CA PRO A 20 -6.25 -24.23 26.90
C PRO A 20 -6.25 -23.46 25.59
N THR A 21 -7.34 -22.77 25.29
CA THR A 21 -7.38 -21.74 24.25
C THR A 21 -6.51 -20.58 24.73
N LEU A 22 -5.27 -20.53 24.25
CA LEU A 22 -4.45 -19.34 24.27
C LEU A 22 -5.10 -18.31 23.34
N LEU A 23 -6.06 -17.53 23.85
CA LEU A 23 -6.46 -16.28 23.22
C LEU A 23 -5.24 -15.34 23.33
N HIS A 24 -4.42 -15.31 22.28
CA HIS A 24 -3.56 -14.17 22.04
C HIS A 24 -4.47 -13.00 21.74
N ALA A 25 -4.69 -12.13 22.73
CA ALA A 25 -5.27 -10.82 22.50
C ALA A 25 -4.30 -10.07 21.58
N GLN A 26 -4.58 -10.06 20.28
CA GLN A 26 -3.91 -9.12 19.40
C GLN A 26 -4.30 -7.72 19.86
N PRO A 27 -3.34 -6.77 19.95
CA PRO A 27 -3.67 -5.40 20.28
C PRO A 27 -4.76 -4.92 19.30
N THR A 28 -5.89 -4.47 19.83
CA THR A 28 -6.95 -3.90 19.00
C THR A 28 -6.41 -2.62 18.37
N VAL A 29 -6.28 -2.63 17.05
CA VAL A 29 -5.91 -1.45 16.29
C VAL A 29 -7.13 -0.54 16.25
N ASP A 30 -6.96 0.69 16.73
CA ASP A 30 -7.96 1.74 16.62
C ASP A 30 -7.77 2.46 15.27
N CYS A 31 -8.85 2.79 14.58
CA CYS A 31 -8.77 3.45 13.28
C CYS A 31 -8.19 4.86 13.38
N ASP A 32 -8.35 5.51 14.53
CA ASP A 32 -7.73 6.80 14.84
C ASP A 32 -6.20 6.69 15.05
N SER A 33 -5.67 5.46 15.19
CA SER A 33 -4.24 5.19 15.28
C SER A 33 -3.56 4.92 13.94
N ILE A 34 -4.30 4.97 12.83
CA ILE A 34 -3.77 4.84 11.48
C ILE A 34 -3.72 6.22 10.84
N ALA A 35 -2.51 6.67 10.46
CA ALA A 35 -2.35 7.83 9.61
C ALA A 35 -2.52 7.41 8.14
N ILE A 36 -3.36 8.15 7.42
CA ILE A 36 -3.52 8.07 5.97
C ILE A 36 -3.03 9.40 5.38
N GLY A 37 -2.11 9.33 4.42
CA GLY A 37 -1.63 10.48 3.66
C GLY A 37 -2.49 10.75 2.44
N ASP A 38 -2.00 11.61 1.55
CA ASP A 38 -2.72 11.98 0.33
C ASP A 38 -2.82 10.78 -0.63
N ILE A 39 -4.05 10.32 -0.83
CA ILE A 39 -4.37 9.26 -1.79
C ILE A 39 -4.36 9.86 -3.19
N ARG A 40 -3.62 9.23 -4.10
CA ARG A 40 -3.33 9.80 -5.43
C ARG A 40 -3.06 8.70 -6.45
N TYR A 41 -3.11 9.04 -7.74
CA TYR A 41 -2.54 8.15 -8.75
C TYR A 41 -1.04 7.99 -8.57
N SER A 42 -0.52 6.84 -8.98
CA SER A 42 0.92 6.69 -9.15
C SER A 42 1.43 7.68 -10.21
N ALA A 43 2.68 8.08 -10.04
CA ALA A 43 3.31 9.04 -10.93
C ALA A 43 3.44 8.52 -12.37
N PHE A 44 3.60 7.20 -12.53
CA PHE A 44 3.96 6.56 -13.80
C PHE A 44 2.95 5.53 -14.29
N ASP A 45 1.88 5.27 -13.53
CA ASP A 45 0.87 4.27 -13.89
C ASP A 45 -0.52 4.75 -13.45
N ALA A 46 -1.37 5.13 -14.41
CA ALA A 46 -2.75 5.54 -14.16
C ALA A 46 -3.64 4.37 -13.67
N GLY A 47 -3.18 3.13 -13.85
CA GLY A 47 -3.79 1.92 -13.32
C GLY A 47 -3.48 1.66 -11.84
N ILE A 48 -2.65 2.49 -11.20
CA ILE A 48 -2.26 2.33 -9.78
C ILE A 48 -2.66 3.57 -8.98
N ILE A 49 -3.27 3.33 -7.81
CA ILE A 49 -3.50 4.34 -6.78
C ILE A 49 -2.55 4.08 -5.61
N GLU A 50 -1.85 5.10 -5.17
CA GLU A 50 -0.98 5.09 -3.99
C GLU A 50 -1.76 5.54 -2.75
N VAL A 51 -1.68 4.76 -1.69
CA VAL A 51 -2.21 5.07 -0.35
C VAL A 51 -1.04 5.11 0.64
N PRO A 52 -0.51 6.29 0.98
CA PRO A 52 0.48 6.42 2.04
C PRO A 52 -0.18 6.13 3.39
N ALA A 53 0.30 5.15 4.16
CA ALA A 53 -0.30 4.80 5.45
C ALA A 53 0.72 4.34 6.50
N ALA A 54 0.43 4.58 7.78
CA ALA A 54 1.18 4.01 8.91
C ALA A 54 0.36 3.90 10.20
N ALA A 55 0.69 2.91 11.03
CA ALA A 55 0.22 2.80 12.40
C ALA A 55 1.05 3.69 13.35
N LEU A 56 0.40 4.68 13.96
CA LEU A 56 0.99 5.66 14.87
C LEU A 56 1.31 5.10 16.25
N ASN A 57 0.53 4.11 16.71
CA ASN A 57 0.71 3.45 18.00
C ASN A 57 1.76 2.34 17.99
N GLY A 58 2.41 2.10 16.84
CA GLY A 58 3.37 1.00 16.67
C GLY A 58 2.73 -0.39 16.62
N ALA A 59 1.39 -0.48 16.57
CA ALA A 59 0.70 -1.74 16.42
C ALA A 59 0.90 -2.29 15.01
N CYS A 60 1.15 -3.59 14.92
CA CYS A 60 1.27 -4.25 13.64
C CYS A 60 -0.10 -4.70 13.14
N VAL A 61 -0.60 -4.08 12.08
CA VAL A 61 -1.68 -4.66 11.27
C VAL A 61 -1.03 -5.70 10.36
N GLY A 62 -1.19 -6.98 10.71
CA GLY A 62 -0.54 -8.08 10.02
C GLY A 62 -1.17 -8.36 8.65
N TYR A 63 -0.33 -8.51 7.63
CA TYR A 63 -0.74 -8.74 6.24
C TYR A 63 -1.83 -7.75 5.78
N PRO A 64 -1.53 -6.44 5.83
CA PRO A 64 -2.50 -5.42 5.50
C PRO A 64 -2.84 -5.44 4.01
N SER A 65 -4.06 -5.02 3.68
CA SER A 65 -4.43 -4.66 2.32
C SER A 65 -5.50 -3.58 2.31
N PHE A 66 -5.38 -2.62 1.41
CA PHE A 66 -6.39 -1.59 1.19
C PHE A 66 -7.33 -1.91 0.02
N ASN A 67 -8.61 -1.58 0.20
CA ASN A 67 -9.60 -1.55 -0.87
C ASN A 67 -10.23 -0.16 -0.95
N LEU A 68 -10.50 0.32 -2.15
CA LEU A 68 -11.12 1.62 -2.39
C LEU A 68 -12.47 1.44 -3.11
N TYR A 69 -13.51 2.11 -2.62
CA TYR A 69 -14.87 2.02 -3.12
C TYR A 69 -15.45 3.39 -3.44
N ASP A 70 -16.39 3.42 -4.39
CA ASP A 70 -17.20 4.59 -4.67
C ASP A 70 -18.41 4.71 -3.69
N GLN A 71 -19.21 5.75 -3.86
CA GLN A 71 -20.41 5.99 -3.03
C GLN A 71 -21.53 4.96 -3.24
N ASN A 72 -21.49 4.20 -4.33
CA ASN A 72 -22.44 3.13 -4.61
C ASN A 72 -21.98 1.78 -4.01
N GLY A 73 -20.75 1.72 -3.48
CA GLY A 73 -20.12 0.51 -2.98
C GLY A 73 -19.42 -0.31 -4.07
N ASP A 74 -19.26 0.23 -5.27
CA ASP A 74 -18.50 -0.40 -6.34
C ASP A 74 -17.00 -0.35 -6.02
N THR A 75 -16.31 -1.47 -6.19
CA THR A 75 -14.86 -1.53 -5.96
C THR A 75 -14.12 -0.84 -7.10
N LEU A 76 -13.39 0.22 -6.76
CA LEU A 76 -12.62 1.02 -7.69
C LEU A 76 -11.20 0.50 -7.85
N ALA A 77 -10.54 0.18 -6.73
CA ALA A 77 -9.17 -0.30 -6.71
C ALA A 77 -8.92 -1.23 -5.51
N LYS A 78 -7.96 -2.15 -5.65
CA LYS A 78 -7.60 -3.10 -4.59
C LYS A 78 -6.11 -3.40 -4.56
N GLU A 79 -5.55 -3.42 -3.37
CA GLU A 79 -4.17 -3.84 -3.12
C GLU A 79 -4.06 -5.37 -3.13
N THR A 80 -2.97 -5.87 -3.73
CA THR A 80 -2.53 -7.25 -3.52
C THR A 80 -1.58 -7.29 -2.34
N VAL A 81 -1.91 -8.09 -1.33
CA VAL A 81 -1.14 -8.21 -0.08
C VAL A 81 0.32 -8.54 -0.38
N ASN A 82 1.22 -7.62 -0.06
CA ASN A 82 2.67 -7.71 -0.29
C ASN A 82 3.49 -7.39 0.97
N PHE A 83 2.87 -6.85 2.03
CA PHE A 83 3.53 -6.53 3.29
C PHE A 83 3.20 -7.56 4.39
N PHE A 84 4.17 -7.83 5.27
CA PHE A 84 3.94 -8.61 6.49
C PHE A 84 3.20 -7.78 7.55
N CYS A 85 3.42 -6.47 7.56
CA CYS A 85 2.93 -5.55 8.56
C CYS A 85 2.74 -4.16 7.95
N LEU A 86 1.73 -3.42 8.38
CA LEU A 86 1.60 -1.99 8.08
C LEU A 86 2.82 -1.23 8.62
N SER A 87 3.31 -0.25 7.87
CA SER A 87 4.37 0.65 8.33
C SER A 87 4.01 1.28 9.67
N PHE A 88 5.02 1.57 10.50
CA PHE A 88 4.81 2.14 11.83
C PHE A 88 5.79 3.28 12.13
N GLY A 89 5.37 4.20 12.99
CA GLY A 89 6.14 5.39 13.34
C GLY A 89 5.83 6.58 12.42
N PRO A 90 6.76 7.54 12.24
CA PRO A 90 6.48 8.78 11.52
C PRO A 90 6.50 8.64 9.98
N TRP A 91 6.82 7.45 9.46
CA TRP A 91 7.01 7.21 8.03
C TRP A 91 5.78 6.50 7.45
N LEU A 92 5.08 7.16 6.53
CA LEU A 92 3.99 6.56 5.77
C LEU A 92 4.59 5.61 4.72
N GLY A 93 4.22 4.32 4.79
CA GLY A 93 4.53 3.37 3.72
C GLY A 93 3.57 3.55 2.57
N ILE A 94 4.06 3.39 1.34
CA ILE A 94 3.20 3.45 0.15
C ILE A 94 2.57 2.08 -0.10
N HIS A 95 1.24 2.05 -0.12
CA HIS A 95 0.44 0.90 -0.52
C HIS A 95 -0.12 1.13 -1.92
N GLU A 96 0.06 0.17 -2.83
CA GLU A 96 -0.32 0.29 -4.23
C GLU A 96 -1.60 -0.52 -4.51
N LEU A 97 -2.66 0.18 -4.91
CA LEU A 97 -3.95 -0.41 -5.25
C LEU A 97 -4.10 -0.45 -6.77
N GLN A 98 -4.36 -1.63 -7.31
CA GLN A 98 -4.66 -1.79 -8.72
C GLN A 98 -6.08 -1.34 -9.01
N VAL A 99 -6.23 -0.39 -9.94
CA VAL A 99 -7.52 0.10 -10.43
C VAL A 99 -8.19 -0.99 -11.27
N PHE A 100 -9.48 -1.24 -11.03
CA PHE A 100 -10.25 -2.18 -11.82
C PHE A 100 -10.54 -1.63 -13.22
N PRO A 101 -10.48 -2.47 -14.28
CA PRO A 101 -10.85 -2.04 -15.62
C PRO A 101 -12.28 -1.49 -15.67
N GLY A 102 -12.43 -0.27 -16.18
CA GLY A 102 -13.73 0.40 -16.29
C GLY A 102 -14.22 1.09 -15.01
N ALA A 103 -13.41 1.10 -13.93
CA ALA A 103 -13.70 1.93 -12.76
C ALA A 103 -13.80 3.41 -13.17
N ASN A 104 -14.86 4.08 -12.71
CA ASN A 104 -15.07 5.50 -12.99
C ASN A 104 -14.55 6.33 -11.82
N LEU A 105 -13.31 6.77 -11.92
CA LEU A 105 -12.62 7.56 -10.89
C LEU A 105 -12.90 9.07 -11.00
N GLY A 106 -13.75 9.49 -11.96
CA GLY A 106 -14.16 10.88 -12.22
C GLY A 106 -13.01 11.90 -12.27
N THR A 107 -13.34 13.19 -12.22
CA THR A 107 -12.34 14.27 -12.13
C THR A 107 -12.67 15.17 -10.94
N GLY A 108 -11.65 15.52 -10.15
CA GLY A 108 -11.77 16.36 -8.96
C GLY A 108 -12.21 15.60 -7.69
N PRO A 109 -12.44 16.34 -6.59
CA PRO A 109 -12.70 15.75 -5.27
C PRO A 109 -14.00 14.92 -5.23
N GLN A 110 -13.90 13.70 -4.72
CA GLN A 110 -15.02 12.75 -4.59
C GLN A 110 -15.01 12.11 -3.20
N LEU A 111 -16.19 11.85 -2.66
CA LEU A 111 -16.32 11.04 -1.45
C LEU A 111 -16.12 9.57 -1.83
N LEU A 112 -15.10 8.94 -1.27
CA LEU A 112 -14.75 7.53 -1.46
C LEU A 112 -14.65 6.84 -0.11
N THR A 113 -14.83 5.52 -0.10
CA THR A 113 -14.61 4.70 1.11
C THR A 113 -13.30 3.93 0.95
N LEU A 114 -12.37 4.14 1.88
CA LEU A 114 -11.13 3.38 2.01
C LEU A 114 -11.30 2.35 3.13
N GLU A 115 -11.08 1.07 2.82
CA GLU A 115 -11.10 0.00 3.80
C GLU A 115 -9.71 -0.61 3.98
N LEU A 116 -9.28 -0.78 5.23
CA LEU A 116 -8.08 -1.52 5.60
C LEU A 116 -8.47 -2.90 6.12
N PHE A 117 -7.94 -3.94 5.48
CA PHE A 117 -8.06 -5.32 5.91
C PHE A 117 -6.74 -5.83 6.50
N SER A 118 -6.83 -6.91 7.28
CA SER A 118 -5.70 -7.68 7.81
C SER A 118 -5.86 -9.16 7.51
N GLY A 119 -4.79 -9.92 7.71
CA GLY A 119 -4.80 -11.37 7.55
C GLY A 119 -5.10 -11.77 6.11
N PHE A 120 -4.37 -11.19 5.15
CA PHE A 120 -4.53 -11.47 3.71
C PHE A 120 -5.88 -11.03 3.12
N GLY A 121 -6.49 -9.99 3.69
CA GLY A 121 -7.78 -9.47 3.22
C GLY A 121 -9.00 -10.12 3.88
N ASP A 122 -8.80 -10.97 4.89
CA ASP A 122 -9.89 -11.75 5.50
C ASP A 122 -10.66 -10.98 6.59
N THR A 123 -10.01 -10.02 7.25
CA THR A 123 -10.60 -9.29 8.39
C THR A 123 -10.55 -7.80 8.16
N LEU A 124 -11.72 -7.17 8.05
CA LEU A 124 -11.84 -5.71 8.04
C LEU A 124 -11.37 -5.15 9.39
N VAL A 125 -10.41 -4.23 9.34
CA VAL A 125 -9.86 -3.55 10.51
C VAL A 125 -10.51 -2.18 10.64
N CYS A 126 -10.49 -1.39 9.56
CA CYS A 126 -10.95 -0.01 9.55
C CYS A 126 -11.59 0.36 8.22
N ALA A 127 -12.50 1.33 8.27
CA ALA A 127 -13.12 1.95 7.11
C ALA A 127 -13.20 3.46 7.33
N TRP A 128 -12.88 4.24 6.30
CA TRP A 128 -12.94 5.70 6.32
C TRP A 128 -13.68 6.21 5.10
N ASP A 129 -14.59 7.15 5.30
CA ASP A 129 -15.17 7.94 4.22
C ASP A 129 -14.34 9.22 4.06
N LEU A 130 -13.68 9.35 2.91
CA LEU A 130 -12.69 10.38 2.64
C LEU A 130 -13.09 11.19 1.40
N MET A 131 -12.93 12.51 1.48
CA MET A 131 -12.94 13.35 0.28
C MET A 131 -11.56 13.28 -0.37
N VAL A 132 -11.46 12.58 -1.50
CA VAL A 132 -10.21 12.32 -2.22
C VAL A 132 -10.27 13.00 -3.57
N ASP A 133 -9.20 13.71 -3.92
CA ASP A 133 -8.95 14.17 -5.29
C ASP A 133 -7.72 13.40 -5.79
N LEU A 134 -7.93 12.44 -6.69
CA LEU A 134 -6.87 11.55 -7.17
C LEU A 134 -5.90 12.25 -8.14
N CYS A 135 -6.35 13.33 -8.78
CA CYS A 135 -5.56 14.12 -9.73
C CYS A 135 -5.89 15.62 -9.60
N PRO A 136 -5.48 16.29 -8.50
CA PRO A 136 -5.70 17.72 -8.35
C PRO A 136 -4.94 18.47 -9.46
N PRO A 137 -5.55 19.51 -10.08
CA PRO A 137 -4.99 20.19 -11.26
C PRO A 137 -3.65 20.91 -11.01
N ASP A 138 -3.34 21.21 -9.74
CA ASP A 138 -2.08 21.83 -9.33
C ASP A 138 -1.17 20.84 -8.56
N SER A 139 -1.52 19.56 -8.53
CA SER A 139 -0.72 18.54 -7.84
C SER A 139 0.43 18.07 -8.72
N CYS A 140 1.57 17.92 -8.06
CA CYS A 140 2.82 17.53 -8.68
C CYS A 140 3.32 16.28 -7.98
N VAL A 141 3.63 15.23 -8.73
CA VAL A 141 4.45 14.13 -8.24
C VAL A 141 5.89 14.41 -8.66
N TYR A 142 6.81 14.43 -7.71
CA TYR A 142 8.22 14.64 -8.03
C TYR A 142 8.87 13.31 -8.39
N ALA A 143 9.25 13.15 -9.66
CA ALA A 143 10.14 12.09 -10.09
C ALA A 143 11.57 12.48 -9.73
N GLN A 144 12.21 11.70 -8.86
CA GLN A 144 13.64 11.85 -8.58
C GLN A 144 14.45 11.14 -9.65
N LEU A 145 15.37 11.88 -10.25
CA LEU A 145 16.29 11.39 -11.26
C LEU A 145 17.67 11.32 -10.62
N THR A 146 18.28 10.14 -10.63
CA THR A 146 19.61 9.93 -10.07
C THR A 146 20.54 9.40 -11.13
N PHE A 147 21.74 9.96 -11.24
CA PHE A 147 22.78 9.47 -12.13
C PHE A 147 24.09 9.31 -11.35
N SER A 148 24.75 8.17 -11.55
CA SER A 148 26.03 7.85 -10.89
C SER A 148 27.06 7.38 -11.91
N ASP A 149 28.25 8.00 -11.89
CA ASP A 149 29.38 7.61 -12.74
C ASP A 149 30.48 6.87 -11.95
N TRP A 150 30.59 5.57 -12.22
CA TRP A 150 31.53 4.67 -11.57
C TRP A 150 32.80 4.38 -12.41
N HIS A 151 32.98 5.06 -13.55
CA HIS A 151 34.14 4.81 -14.44
C HIS A 151 35.39 5.58 -14.02
N ASP A 152 36.56 5.12 -14.48
CA ASP A 152 37.85 5.73 -14.13
C ASP A 152 38.06 7.13 -14.75
N GLN A 153 37.33 7.46 -15.81
CA GLN A 153 37.31 8.79 -16.42
C GLN A 153 35.96 9.45 -16.16
N LEU A 154 35.99 10.56 -15.42
CA LEU A 154 34.81 11.35 -15.14
C LEU A 154 34.27 12.03 -16.40
N VAL A 155 32.96 11.97 -16.55
CA VAL A 155 32.23 12.89 -17.43
C VAL A 155 32.34 14.30 -16.83
N GLN A 156 33.21 15.14 -17.41
CA GLN A 156 33.42 16.52 -16.94
C GLN A 156 32.45 17.54 -17.53
N ASP A 157 31.81 17.20 -18.65
CA ASP A 157 30.78 18.02 -19.28
C ASP A 157 29.43 17.45 -18.90
N GLY A 158 28.60 18.22 -18.19
CA GLY A 158 27.35 17.74 -17.59
C GLY A 158 26.49 16.85 -18.49
N VAL A 159 25.79 15.89 -17.88
CA VAL A 159 24.98 14.90 -18.60
C VAL A 159 23.57 15.45 -18.80
N TYR A 160 23.20 15.68 -20.05
CA TYR A 160 21.84 16.09 -20.41
C TYR A 160 20.87 14.94 -20.20
N TRP A 161 19.73 15.23 -19.57
CA TRP A 161 18.61 14.31 -19.43
C TRP A 161 17.35 14.92 -20.01
N PHE A 162 16.47 14.07 -20.51
CA PHE A 162 15.14 14.40 -21.00
C PHE A 162 14.18 13.32 -20.54
N LEU A 163 12.98 13.74 -20.15
CA LEU A 163 11.85 12.88 -19.84
C LEU A 163 10.78 13.14 -20.91
N GLU A 164 10.34 12.08 -21.56
CA GLU A 164 9.33 12.10 -22.61
C GLU A 164 8.11 11.29 -22.17
N ASP A 165 6.94 11.66 -22.68
CA ASP A 165 5.73 10.85 -22.59
C ASP A 165 5.70 9.76 -23.69
N PRO A 166 4.75 8.80 -23.69
CA PRO A 166 4.70 7.72 -24.66
C PRO A 166 4.41 8.18 -26.10
N LEU A 167 3.98 9.42 -26.27
CA LEU A 167 3.74 10.06 -27.57
C LEU A 167 4.97 10.86 -28.05
N GLY A 168 6.05 10.88 -27.27
CA GLY A 168 7.28 11.63 -27.55
C GLY A 168 7.20 13.11 -27.20
N GLY A 169 6.22 13.54 -26.41
CA GLY A 169 6.13 14.88 -25.85
C GLY A 169 7.14 15.08 -24.71
N MET A 170 7.82 16.23 -24.68
CA MET A 170 8.79 16.53 -23.62
C MET A 170 8.08 16.92 -22.32
N VAL A 171 8.32 16.15 -21.27
CA VAL A 171 7.80 16.32 -19.90
C VAL A 171 8.76 17.14 -19.06
N GLY A 172 10.06 16.93 -19.25
CA GLY A 172 11.11 17.70 -18.58
C GLY A 172 12.48 17.49 -19.20
N SER A 173 13.41 18.39 -18.88
CA SER A 173 14.80 18.27 -19.29
C SER A 173 15.72 19.01 -18.32
N GLY A 174 16.97 18.56 -18.21
CA GLY A 174 17.95 19.21 -17.37
C GLY A 174 19.37 18.70 -17.64
N VAL A 175 20.29 19.05 -16.75
CA VAL A 175 21.70 18.67 -16.85
C VAL A 175 22.19 18.24 -15.49
N PHE A 176 22.60 16.99 -15.37
CA PHE A 176 23.35 16.52 -14.22
C PHE A 176 24.75 17.14 -14.22
N GLN A 177 25.02 17.96 -13.22
CA GLN A 177 26.35 18.50 -12.98
C GLN A 177 27.12 17.53 -12.10
N MET A 178 28.25 17.04 -12.61
CA MET A 178 29.18 16.19 -11.88
C MET A 178 30.57 16.81 -11.95
N ASP A 179 31.37 16.55 -10.92
CA ASP A 179 32.75 17.02 -10.86
C ASP A 179 33.66 15.90 -10.35
N GLY A 180 34.97 16.16 -10.32
CA GLY A 180 35.97 15.16 -9.92
C GLY A 180 35.82 14.59 -8.49
N VAL A 181 34.95 15.17 -7.67
CA VAL A 181 34.65 14.78 -6.30
C VAL A 181 33.23 14.19 -6.20
N ASN A 182 32.26 14.79 -6.89
CA ASN A 182 30.84 14.44 -6.86
C ASN A 182 30.47 13.60 -8.08
N ARG A 183 30.49 12.28 -7.90
CA ARG A 183 30.15 11.27 -8.93
C ARG A 183 28.68 10.89 -8.98
N ASN A 184 27.88 11.44 -8.09
CA ASN A 184 26.44 11.27 -8.05
C ASN A 184 25.79 12.63 -8.28
N ALA A 185 24.79 12.65 -9.14
CA ALA A 185 23.94 13.80 -9.37
C ALA A 185 22.49 13.40 -9.19
N GLU A 186 21.73 14.31 -8.59
CA GLU A 186 20.31 14.16 -8.34
C GLU A 186 19.59 15.37 -8.93
N ASP A 187 18.44 15.13 -9.52
CA ASP A 187 17.54 16.16 -10.01
C ASP A 187 16.11 15.71 -9.71
N SER A 188 15.16 16.62 -9.78
CA SER A 188 13.75 16.28 -9.60
C SER A 188 12.90 17.01 -10.61
N VAL A 189 12.05 16.28 -11.31
CA VAL A 189 11.07 16.85 -12.24
C VAL A 189 9.67 16.68 -11.68
N CYS A 190 8.90 17.76 -11.80
CA CYS A 190 7.50 17.76 -11.47
C CYS A 190 6.71 17.11 -12.61
N ILE A 191 6.01 16.02 -12.33
CA ILE A 191 5.13 15.34 -13.27
C ILE A 191 3.69 15.35 -12.78
N ALA A 192 2.74 15.48 -13.71
CA ALA A 192 1.33 15.34 -13.38
C ALA A 192 1.06 13.90 -12.93
N PRO A 193 0.22 13.66 -11.90
CA PRO A 193 -0.18 12.31 -11.50
C PRO A 193 -1.07 11.64 -12.55
N GLY A 194 -0.96 10.32 -12.72
CA GLY A 194 -1.89 9.54 -13.54
C GLY A 194 -1.76 9.73 -15.05
N THR A 195 -0.65 10.29 -15.51
CA THR A 195 -0.24 10.25 -16.91
C THR A 195 0.60 8.98 -17.13
N ASP A 196 0.20 8.14 -18.07
CA ASP A 196 1.04 7.03 -18.53
C ASP A 196 2.30 7.66 -19.16
N TYR A 197 3.47 7.49 -18.54
CA TYR A 197 4.78 7.94 -19.05
C TYR A 197 5.60 6.76 -19.59
#